data_AF-A0AAW0EGQ2-F1
#
_entry.id   AF-A0AAW0EGQ2-F1
#
_cell.length_a   1.000
_cell.length_b   1.000
_cell.length_c   1.000
_cell.angle_alpha   90.00
_cell.angle_beta   90.00
_cell.angle_gamma   90.00
#
_symmetry.space_group_name_H-M   'P 1'
#
loop_
_entity.id
_entity.type
_entity.pdbx_description
1 polymer ?
#
loop_
_entity_poly.entity_id
_entity_poly.type
_entity_poly.pdbx_seq_one_letter_code
_entity_poly.pdbx_strand_id
1 'polypeptide(L)'
;MEGTQASSLATVLAPSNKSWNHKIQEFKLPPLTRIMLADVDAGSDTPSLVGKVLKWPNDLWNAIDKKNMELASTLLRLSELYDTNSETYTKAVERLAVVPAAEWSTNASDEVTKTFVQAHEITQAIRALMRTMSTATSVPIEPAEQTRLLDACLGQKGVLGGGVPGAGGYDAIYLLVLDTPSVVQGVDNLWAGYEELGVSPLNAVESKRKGVRVEVLDAVKGLGEAIEA
;
A
#
# COMPACT_ATOMS: atom_id res chain seq x y z
N MET A 1 47.31 -3.48 -3.06
CA MET A 1 45.95 -4.03 -3.17
C MET A 1 45.67 -4.79 -1.88
N GLU A 2 45.13 -4.11 -0.88
CA GLU A 2 44.74 -4.75 0.38
C GLU A 2 43.40 -5.45 0.16
N GLY A 3 43.41 -6.78 0.27
CA GLY A 3 42.21 -7.59 0.19
C GLY A 3 41.35 -7.37 1.44
N THR A 4 40.11 -6.94 1.23
CA THR A 4 39.11 -6.81 2.29
C THR A 4 38.93 -8.19 2.96
N GLN A 5 39.32 -8.33 4.23
CA GLN A 5 39.03 -9.54 4.99
C GLN A 5 37.52 -9.71 5.06
N ALA A 6 37.00 -10.80 4.48
CA ALA A 6 35.59 -11.13 4.55
C ALA A 6 35.20 -11.34 6.02
N SER A 7 34.29 -10.50 6.52
CA SER A 7 33.70 -10.68 7.85
C SER A 7 32.91 -11.98 7.88
N SER A 8 32.93 -12.67 9.02
CA SER A 8 32.11 -13.87 9.18
C SER A 8 30.63 -13.52 9.05
N LEU A 9 29.82 -14.40 8.46
CA LEU A 9 28.37 -14.21 8.36
C LEU A 9 27.74 -13.95 9.73
N ALA A 10 28.23 -14.61 10.78
CA ALA A 10 27.76 -14.40 12.16
C ALA A 10 28.00 -12.96 12.64
N THR A 11 29.15 -12.36 12.31
CA THR A 11 29.45 -10.95 12.63
C THR A 11 28.55 -10.01 11.85
N VAL A 12 28.29 -10.32 10.57
CA VAL A 12 27.40 -9.51 9.72
C VAL A 12 25.97 -9.55 10.24
N LEU A 13 25.45 -10.71 10.62
CA LEU A 13 24.07 -10.88 11.10
C LEU A 13 23.86 -10.54 12.58
N ALA A 14 24.93 -10.22 13.33
CA ALA A 14 24.82 -9.94 14.75
C ALA A 14 23.93 -8.71 15.02
N PRO A 15 22.98 -8.75 15.98
CA PRO A 15 22.17 -7.59 16.36
C PRO A 15 22.99 -6.37 16.82
N SER A 16 24.24 -6.58 17.23
CA SER A 16 25.19 -5.54 17.61
C SER A 16 25.86 -4.84 16.41
N ASN A 17 25.70 -5.36 15.19
CA ASN A 17 26.26 -4.77 13.99
C ASN A 17 25.52 -3.47 13.64
N LYS A 18 26.18 -2.34 13.90
CA LYS A 18 25.64 -0.98 13.68
C LYS A 18 25.36 -0.65 12.21
N SER A 19 25.84 -1.45 11.26
CA SER A 19 25.49 -1.31 9.84
C SER A 19 24.03 -1.65 9.57
N TRP A 20 23.38 -2.46 10.41
CA TRP A 20 21.92 -2.62 10.39
C TRP A 20 21.27 -1.39 11.01
N ASN A 21 21.00 -0.40 10.16
CA ASN A 21 20.39 0.87 10.55
C ASN A 21 18.85 0.91 10.41
N HIS A 22 18.23 -0.22 10.05
CA HIS A 22 16.78 -0.33 9.93
C HIS A 22 16.10 -0.06 11.27
N LYS A 23 15.06 0.78 11.25
CA LYS A 23 14.23 1.06 12.43
C LYS A 23 12.85 0.45 12.20
N ILE A 24 12.43 -0.43 13.12
CA ILE A 24 11.08 -0.99 13.10
C ILE A 24 10.20 -0.08 13.95
N GLN A 25 9.11 0.39 13.38
CA GLN A 25 8.08 1.18 14.06
C GLN A 25 6.74 0.49 13.89
N GLU A 26 5.91 0.51 14.93
CA GLU A 26 4.55 -0.02 14.84
C GLU A 26 3.72 0.88 13.91
N PHE A 27 3.04 0.26 12.96
CA PHE A 27 2.17 0.93 12.00
C PHE A 27 0.82 0.23 11.96
N LYS A 28 -0.25 1.02 11.93
CA LYS A 28 -1.62 0.57 11.70
C LYS A 28 -2.25 1.49 10.66
N LEU A 29 -3.16 0.97 9.86
CA LEU A 29 -3.98 1.83 9.02
C LEU A 29 -4.84 2.77 9.89
N PRO A 30 -5.11 4.01 9.43
CA PRO A 30 -6.04 4.89 10.14
C PRO A 30 -7.41 4.22 10.33
N PRO A 31 -8.10 4.47 11.44
CA PRO A 31 -9.46 3.98 11.63
C PRO A 31 -10.37 4.34 10.46
N LEU A 32 -11.31 3.44 10.12
CA LEU A 32 -12.23 3.60 8.98
C LEU A 32 -11.53 3.69 7.62
N THR A 33 -10.32 3.17 7.50
CA THR A 33 -9.65 2.94 6.22
C THR A 33 -9.36 1.46 6.05
N ARG A 34 -9.32 1.02 4.79
CA ARG A 34 -9.08 -0.37 4.40
C ARG A 34 -8.08 -0.41 3.24
N ILE A 35 -7.22 -1.41 3.24
CA ILE A 35 -6.48 -1.81 2.04
C ILE A 35 -7.26 -2.89 1.29
N MET A 36 -7.45 -2.70 -0.01
CA MET A 36 -7.99 -3.70 -0.92
C MET A 36 -6.88 -4.12 -1.88
N LEU A 37 -6.78 -5.41 -2.17
CA LEU A 37 -5.77 -5.97 -3.06
C LEU A 37 -6.46 -6.74 -4.17
N ALA A 38 -5.91 -6.68 -5.37
CA ALA A 38 -6.34 -7.51 -6.48
C ALA A 38 -5.12 -8.02 -7.26
N ASP A 39 -5.18 -9.28 -7.64
CA ASP A 39 -4.32 -9.89 -8.65
C ASP A 39 -4.84 -9.47 -10.03
N VAL A 40 -3.96 -9.19 -10.99
CA VAL A 40 -4.36 -8.61 -12.29
C VAL A 40 -4.14 -9.62 -13.42
N ASP A 41 -2.90 -9.80 -13.90
CA ASP A 41 -2.63 -10.79 -14.95
C ASP A 41 -1.17 -11.26 -14.94
N ALA A 42 -0.92 -12.45 -15.51
CA ALA A 42 0.32 -13.23 -15.56
C ALA A 42 1.58 -12.56 -14.97
N GLY A 43 2.00 -13.06 -13.81
CA GLY A 43 3.13 -12.54 -13.04
C GLY A 43 4.41 -12.26 -13.84
N SER A 44 5.18 -11.27 -13.39
CA SER A 44 6.42 -10.84 -14.04
C SER A 44 7.65 -11.65 -13.63
N ASP A 45 8.62 -11.75 -14.56
CA ASP A 45 9.96 -12.27 -14.27
C ASP A 45 10.77 -11.26 -13.43
N THR A 46 10.46 -11.23 -12.13
CA THR A 46 10.96 -10.29 -11.11
C THR A 46 12.49 -10.10 -11.10
N PRO A 47 13.34 -11.14 -11.19
CA PRO A 47 14.80 -10.99 -11.20
C PRO A 47 15.34 -10.11 -12.34
N SER A 48 14.71 -10.16 -13.52
CA SER A 48 15.14 -9.37 -14.69
C SER A 48 14.86 -7.87 -14.54
N LEU A 49 13.83 -7.52 -13.77
CA LEU A 49 13.40 -6.13 -13.53
C LEU A 49 14.33 -5.42 -12.55
N VAL A 50 14.70 -6.08 -11.44
CA VAL A 50 15.55 -5.49 -10.38
C VAL A 50 16.93 -5.11 -10.90
N GLY A 51 17.55 -5.94 -11.74
CA GLY A 51 18.88 -5.67 -12.30
C GLY A 51 18.95 -4.42 -13.20
N LYS A 52 17.82 -4.05 -13.85
CA LYS A 52 17.71 -2.82 -14.65
C LYS A 52 17.48 -1.60 -13.76
N VAL A 53 16.66 -1.75 -12.73
CA VAL A 53 16.31 -0.71 -11.76
C VAL A 53 17.51 -0.29 -10.89
N LEU A 54 18.42 -1.22 -10.58
CA LEU A 54 19.64 -0.94 -9.79
C LEU A 54 20.66 0.00 -10.46
N LYS A 55 20.53 0.27 -11.76
CA LYS A 55 21.46 1.16 -12.49
C LYS A 55 21.10 2.65 -12.38
N TRP A 56 20.12 2.99 -11.55
CA TRP A 56 19.49 4.30 -11.50
C TRP A 56 20.13 5.28 -10.48
N PRO A 57 20.13 6.61 -10.72
CA PRO A 57 20.68 7.62 -9.80
C PRO A 57 19.93 7.75 -8.46
N ASN A 58 20.69 7.85 -7.36
CA ASN A 58 20.18 7.91 -5.98
C ASN A 58 19.09 8.96 -5.71
N ASP A 59 19.01 10.05 -6.48
CA ASP A 59 18.08 11.14 -6.21
C ASP A 59 16.60 10.77 -6.37
N LEU A 60 16.24 9.92 -7.35
CA LEU A 60 14.84 9.46 -7.48
C LEU A 60 14.47 8.49 -6.36
N TRP A 61 15.41 7.64 -5.94
CA TRP A 61 15.22 6.76 -4.78
C TRP A 61 14.93 7.58 -3.52
N ASN A 62 15.71 8.62 -3.29
CA ASN A 62 15.51 9.53 -2.17
C ASN A 62 14.16 10.26 -2.28
N ALA A 63 13.72 10.63 -3.48
CA ALA A 63 12.42 11.27 -3.69
C ALA A 63 11.24 10.33 -3.38
N ILE A 64 11.33 9.06 -3.81
CA ILE A 64 10.32 8.04 -3.53
C ILE A 64 10.29 7.71 -2.04
N ASP A 65 11.46 7.46 -1.44
CA ASP A 65 11.59 7.21 0.00
C ASP A 65 10.99 8.35 0.82
N LYS A 66 11.36 9.60 0.50
CA LYS A 66 10.78 10.78 1.14
C LYS A 66 9.26 10.80 1.04
N LYS A 67 8.69 10.53 -0.13
CA LYS A 67 7.24 10.51 -0.32
C LYS A 67 6.56 9.36 0.42
N ASN A 68 7.18 8.19 0.48
CA ASN A 68 6.68 7.06 1.28
C ASN A 68 6.70 7.36 2.78
N MET A 69 7.77 8.00 3.27
CA MET A 69 7.87 8.44 4.68
C MET A 69 6.84 9.55 5.00
N GLU A 70 6.61 10.47 4.07
CA GLU A 70 5.53 11.46 4.18
C GLU A 70 4.17 10.77 4.28
N LEU A 71 3.87 9.78 3.41
CA LEU A 71 2.61 9.04 3.46
C LEU A 71 2.43 8.32 4.81
N ALA A 72 3.46 7.60 5.27
CA ALA A 72 3.41 6.91 6.56
C ALA A 72 3.12 7.87 7.71
N SER A 73 3.78 9.03 7.72
CA SER A 73 3.57 10.08 8.74
C SER A 73 2.16 10.65 8.67
N THR A 74 1.63 10.91 7.47
CA THR A 74 0.26 11.40 7.27
C THR A 74 -0.79 10.38 7.71
N LEU A 75 -0.59 9.08 7.47
CA LEU A 75 -1.49 8.02 7.94
C LEU A 75 -1.46 7.88 9.47
N LEU A 76 -0.27 7.98 10.09
CA LEU A 76 -0.18 8.03 11.55
C LEU A 76 -0.89 9.26 12.12
N ARG A 77 -0.75 10.42 11.48
CA ARG A 77 -1.47 11.65 11.86
C ARG A 77 -3.00 11.48 11.81
N LEU A 78 -3.53 10.79 10.80
CA LEU A 78 -4.96 10.46 10.74
C LEU A 78 -5.40 9.59 11.93
N SER A 79 -4.56 8.65 12.37
CA SER A 79 -4.83 7.87 13.58
C SER A 79 -4.88 8.74 14.84
N GLU A 80 -3.93 9.68 15.00
CA GLU A 80 -3.93 10.63 16.12
C GLU A 80 -5.18 11.52 16.14
N LEU A 81 -5.63 11.98 14.96
CA LEU A 81 -6.84 12.79 14.83
C LEU A 81 -8.10 12.01 15.25
N TYR A 82 -8.18 10.72 14.91
CA TYR A 82 -9.24 9.85 15.40
C TYR A 82 -9.17 9.68 16.91
N ASP A 83 -7.99 9.41 17.47
CA ASP A 83 -7.81 9.21 18.91
C ASP A 83 -8.14 10.49 19.70
N THR A 84 -7.94 11.67 19.09
CA THR A 84 -8.29 12.97 19.68
C THR A 84 -9.79 13.24 19.68
N ASN A 85 -10.49 12.99 18.56
CA ASN A 85 -11.93 13.19 18.44
C ASN A 85 -12.55 12.28 17.38
N SER A 86 -12.90 11.06 17.81
CA SER A 86 -13.44 10.02 16.92
C SER A 86 -14.76 10.40 16.27
N GLU A 87 -15.62 11.18 16.94
CA GLU A 87 -16.90 11.62 16.38
C GLU A 87 -16.71 12.56 15.19
N THR A 88 -15.84 13.56 15.34
CA THR A 88 -15.52 14.52 14.26
C THR A 88 -14.83 13.80 13.09
N TYR A 89 -13.90 12.91 13.41
CA TYR A 89 -13.22 12.10 12.41
C TYR A 89 -14.19 11.22 11.62
N THR A 90 -15.08 10.51 12.30
CA THR A 90 -16.08 9.62 11.67
C THR A 90 -16.99 10.40 10.74
N LYS A 91 -17.51 11.56 11.18
CA LYS A 91 -18.32 12.44 10.33
C LYS A 91 -17.56 12.93 9.10
N ALA A 92 -16.25 13.18 9.21
CA ALA A 92 -15.43 13.55 8.06
C ALA A 92 -15.32 12.39 7.07
N VAL A 93 -14.99 11.18 7.55
CA VAL A 93 -14.92 9.98 6.71
C VAL A 93 -16.24 9.69 6.00
N GLU A 94 -17.38 9.79 6.69
CA GLU A 94 -18.71 9.62 6.08
C GLU A 94 -18.96 10.59 4.92
N ARG A 95 -18.57 11.86 5.08
CA ARG A 95 -18.69 12.87 4.01
C ARG A 95 -17.76 12.57 2.83
N LEU A 96 -16.54 12.13 3.10
CA LEU A 96 -15.54 11.85 2.07
C LEU A 96 -15.83 10.55 1.32
N ALA A 97 -16.45 9.57 1.96
CA ALA A 97 -16.77 8.26 1.38
C ALA A 97 -17.77 8.33 0.21
N VAL A 98 -18.54 9.42 0.10
CA VAL A 98 -19.55 9.60 -0.96
C VAL A 98 -19.07 10.47 -2.12
N VAL A 99 -17.81 10.91 -2.10
CA VAL A 99 -17.21 11.82 -3.09
C VAL A 99 -15.86 11.25 -3.58
N PRO A 100 -15.50 11.39 -4.87
CA PRO A 100 -14.17 11.06 -5.35
C PRO A 100 -13.08 11.91 -4.68
N ALA A 101 -11.88 11.34 -4.45
CA ALA A 101 -10.84 12.03 -3.69
C ALA A 101 -10.33 13.32 -4.35
N ALA A 102 -10.38 13.41 -5.68
CA ALA A 102 -10.04 14.62 -6.43
C ALA A 102 -10.90 15.85 -6.05
N GLU A 103 -12.10 15.62 -5.51
CA GLU A 103 -13.04 16.69 -5.14
C GLU A 103 -12.99 17.02 -3.63
N TRP A 104 -12.25 16.27 -2.81
CA TRP A 104 -12.19 16.48 -1.36
C TRP A 104 -11.65 17.87 -0.97
N SER A 105 -10.75 18.42 -1.78
CA SER A 105 -10.16 19.76 -1.57
C SER A 105 -11.20 20.88 -1.56
N THR A 106 -12.30 20.72 -2.31
CA THR A 106 -13.38 21.72 -2.40
C THR A 106 -14.17 21.87 -1.09
N ASN A 107 -14.10 20.85 -0.21
CA ASN A 107 -14.83 20.79 1.06
C ASN A 107 -13.89 20.72 2.29
N ALA A 108 -12.59 20.98 2.11
CA ALA A 108 -11.56 20.84 3.15
C ALA A 108 -11.57 21.97 4.19
N SER A 109 -12.62 21.99 5.02
CA SER A 109 -12.77 22.97 6.10
C SER A 109 -12.10 22.54 7.41
N ASP A 110 -12.08 21.24 7.70
CA ASP A 110 -11.53 20.67 8.92
C ASP A 110 -10.17 19.97 8.71
N GLU A 111 -9.42 19.79 9.80
CA GLU A 111 -8.07 19.20 9.79
C GLU A 111 -8.06 17.74 9.31
N VAL A 112 -9.11 16.96 9.61
CA VAL A 112 -9.21 15.56 9.17
C VAL A 112 -9.31 15.51 7.65
N THR A 113 -10.20 16.32 7.07
CA THR A 113 -10.37 16.40 5.62
C THR A 113 -9.08 16.87 4.94
N LYS A 114 -8.40 17.90 5.46
CA LYS A 114 -7.11 18.37 4.92
C LYS A 114 -6.05 17.28 4.94
N THR A 115 -5.99 16.50 6.02
CA THR A 115 -5.02 15.40 6.16
C THR A 115 -5.32 14.26 5.17
N PHE A 116 -6.59 13.95 4.90
CA PHE A 116 -6.97 12.99 3.86
C PHE A 116 -6.65 13.49 2.44
N VAL A 117 -6.87 14.77 2.15
CA VAL A 117 -6.45 15.40 0.88
C VAL A 117 -4.95 15.27 0.69
N GLN A 118 -4.17 15.59 1.72
CA GLN A 118 -2.71 15.44 1.69
C GLN A 118 -2.29 13.98 1.43
N ALA A 119 -2.94 13.01 2.09
CA ALA A 119 -2.66 11.59 1.86
C ALA A 119 -2.92 11.21 0.39
N HIS A 120 -4.05 11.64 -0.17
CA HIS A 120 -4.39 11.42 -1.58
C HIS A 120 -3.31 11.99 -2.51
N GLU A 121 -2.94 13.27 -2.34
CA GLU A 121 -1.91 13.93 -3.15
C GLU A 121 -0.56 13.22 -3.08
N ILE A 122 -0.15 12.76 -1.88
CA ILE A 122 1.09 12.00 -1.70
C ILE A 122 1.02 10.68 -2.47
N THR A 123 -0.09 9.94 -2.42
CA THR A 123 -0.21 8.68 -3.19
C THR A 123 -0.11 8.91 -4.71
N GLN A 124 -0.70 10.00 -5.22
CA GLN A 124 -0.57 10.37 -6.64
C GLN A 124 0.89 10.70 -7.00
N ALA A 125 1.59 11.43 -6.12
CA ALA A 125 3.00 11.76 -6.30
C ALA A 125 3.89 10.51 -6.30
N ILE A 126 3.64 9.54 -5.42
CA ILE A 126 4.36 8.26 -5.39
C ILE A 126 4.17 7.53 -6.73
N ARG A 127 2.92 7.36 -7.18
CA ARG A 127 2.64 6.72 -8.48
C ARG A 127 3.34 7.42 -9.65
N ALA A 128 3.34 8.76 -9.66
CA ALA A 128 4.03 9.53 -10.69
C ALA A 128 5.55 9.29 -10.71
N LEU A 129 6.17 9.19 -9.53
CA LEU A 129 7.59 8.84 -9.41
C LEU A 129 7.87 7.40 -9.86
N MET A 130 6.99 6.45 -9.52
CA MET A 130 7.09 5.05 -9.96
C MET A 130 6.98 4.90 -11.49
N ARG A 131 6.07 5.65 -12.13
CA ARG A 131 5.98 5.73 -13.60
C ARG A 131 7.20 6.40 -14.22
N THR A 132 7.73 7.45 -13.58
CA THR A 132 8.99 8.09 -14.02
C THR A 132 10.14 7.08 -14.01
N MET A 133 10.22 6.25 -12.95
CA MET A 133 11.18 5.15 -12.88
C MET A 133 10.94 4.13 -14.00
N SER A 134 9.68 3.77 -14.27
CA SER A 134 9.32 2.83 -15.34
C SER A 134 9.87 3.29 -16.69
N THR A 135 9.61 4.54 -17.06
CA THR A 135 10.05 5.12 -18.34
C THR A 135 11.56 5.09 -18.50
N ALA A 136 12.31 5.59 -17.51
CA ALA A 136 13.76 5.71 -17.69
C ALA A 136 14.54 4.41 -17.42
N THR A 137 13.91 3.38 -16.85
CA THR A 137 14.47 2.01 -16.80
C THR A 137 14.00 1.11 -17.93
N SER A 138 12.96 1.52 -18.67
CA SER A 138 12.23 0.65 -19.61
C SER A 138 11.77 -0.66 -18.93
N VAL A 139 11.37 -0.54 -17.66
CA VAL A 139 10.80 -1.62 -16.85
C VAL A 139 9.33 -1.26 -16.62
N PRO A 140 8.38 -2.18 -16.89
CA PRO A 140 6.96 -1.90 -16.72
C PRO A 140 6.56 -1.99 -15.24
N ILE A 141 7.02 -1.07 -14.38
CA ILE A 141 6.71 -1.09 -12.94
C ILE A 141 5.21 -0.79 -12.73
N GLU A 142 4.73 0.30 -13.33
CA GLU A 142 3.30 0.57 -13.51
C GLU A 142 3.02 0.69 -15.01
N PRO A 143 2.73 -0.43 -15.70
CA PRO A 143 2.38 -0.45 -17.12
C PRO A 143 1.15 0.39 -17.46
N ALA A 144 0.96 0.69 -18.73
CA ALA A 144 -0.10 1.60 -19.20
C ALA A 144 -1.51 1.05 -18.91
N GLU A 145 -1.70 -0.25 -19.02
CA GLU A 145 -2.97 -0.93 -18.71
C GLU A 145 -3.27 -0.83 -17.20
N GLN A 146 -2.29 -1.11 -16.32
CA GLN A 146 -2.45 -0.95 -14.87
C GLN A 146 -2.65 0.53 -14.48
N THR A 147 -2.05 1.47 -15.21
CA THR A 147 -2.28 2.90 -15.02
C THR A 147 -3.75 3.23 -15.26
N ARG A 148 -4.35 2.78 -16.37
CA ARG A 148 -5.78 2.99 -16.69
C ARG A 148 -6.69 2.35 -15.65
N LEU A 149 -6.38 1.14 -15.20
CA LEU A 149 -7.14 0.46 -14.14
C LEU A 149 -7.11 1.27 -12.83
N LEU A 150 -5.92 1.67 -12.38
CA LEU A 150 -5.75 2.46 -11.16
C LEU A 150 -6.43 3.84 -11.27
N ASP A 151 -6.37 4.49 -12.43
CA ASP A 151 -7.04 5.77 -12.66
C ASP A 151 -8.57 5.62 -12.61
N ALA A 152 -9.13 4.54 -13.16
CA ALA A 152 -10.54 4.21 -13.03
C ALA A 152 -10.95 3.95 -11.56
N CYS A 153 -10.10 3.24 -10.81
CA CYS A 153 -10.29 3.01 -9.37
C CYS A 153 -10.28 4.32 -8.57
N LEU A 154 -9.34 5.22 -8.84
CA LEU A 154 -9.25 6.52 -8.16
C LEU A 154 -10.41 7.47 -8.49
N GLY A 155 -11.09 7.24 -9.62
CA GLY A 155 -12.34 7.92 -9.94
C GLY A 155 -13.53 7.46 -9.09
N GLN A 156 -13.43 6.35 -8.37
CA GLN A 156 -14.49 5.88 -7.48
C GLN A 156 -14.56 6.70 -6.19
N LYS A 157 -15.76 6.79 -5.64
CA LYS A 157 -16.02 7.49 -4.37
C LYS A 157 -15.25 6.81 -3.23
N GLY A 158 -14.69 7.62 -2.33
CA GLY A 158 -14.02 7.10 -1.13
C GLY A 158 -12.71 6.33 -1.37
N VAL A 159 -12.20 6.28 -2.61
CA VAL A 159 -10.87 5.71 -2.89
C VAL A 159 -9.81 6.79 -2.63
N LEU A 160 -9.01 6.59 -1.58
CA LEU A 160 -7.98 7.53 -1.14
C LEU A 160 -6.77 7.50 -2.06
N GLY A 161 -6.35 6.32 -2.48
CA GLY A 161 -5.10 6.14 -3.22
C GLY A 161 -4.91 4.70 -3.64
N GLY A 162 -3.81 4.42 -4.33
CA GLY A 162 -3.46 3.07 -4.75
C GLY A 162 -2.15 3.05 -5.51
N GLY A 163 -1.78 1.88 -5.98
CA GLY A 163 -0.59 1.68 -6.79
C GLY A 163 -0.33 0.22 -7.09
N VAL A 164 0.81 -0.03 -7.75
CA VAL A 164 1.31 -1.38 -7.99
C VAL A 164 2.26 -1.77 -6.85
N PRO A 165 1.97 -2.83 -6.08
CA PRO A 165 2.86 -3.32 -5.04
C PRO A 165 4.02 -4.14 -5.63
N GLY A 166 5.07 -4.35 -4.81
CA GLY A 166 6.20 -5.21 -5.18
C GLY A 166 7.06 -4.65 -6.31
N ALA A 167 7.57 -5.53 -7.18
CA ALA A 167 8.41 -5.16 -8.31
C ALA A 167 7.62 -4.56 -9.50
N GLY A 168 6.30 -4.77 -9.51
CA GLY A 168 5.40 -4.40 -10.59
C GLY A 168 5.39 -5.36 -11.77
N GLY A 169 4.82 -4.90 -12.88
CA GLY A 169 4.68 -5.69 -14.10
C GLY A 169 3.52 -6.67 -14.04
N TYR A 170 2.30 -6.15 -13.88
CA TYR A 170 1.04 -6.90 -14.04
C TYR A 170 0.62 -7.84 -12.90
N ASP A 171 1.47 -8.10 -11.91
CA ASP A 171 1.16 -9.01 -10.79
C ASP A 171 -0.08 -8.56 -10.00
N ALA A 172 -0.03 -7.41 -9.33
CA ALA A 172 -1.13 -6.97 -8.47
C ALA A 172 -1.32 -5.46 -8.49
N ILE A 173 -2.43 -5.02 -7.89
CA ILE A 173 -2.65 -3.63 -7.46
C ILE A 173 -3.12 -3.60 -6.00
N TYR A 174 -2.89 -2.47 -5.34
CA TYR A 174 -3.51 -2.16 -4.06
C TYR A 174 -4.28 -0.84 -4.14
N LEU A 175 -5.35 -0.75 -3.36
CA LEU A 175 -6.11 0.47 -3.12
C LEU A 175 -6.18 0.73 -1.62
N LEU A 176 -6.05 2.00 -1.23
CA LEU A 176 -6.46 2.49 0.08
C LEU A 176 -7.83 3.14 -0.07
N VAL A 177 -8.80 2.69 0.70
CA VAL A 177 -10.20 3.13 0.61
C VAL A 177 -10.75 3.50 1.98
N LEU A 178 -11.77 4.33 2.00
CA LEU A 178 -12.59 4.57 3.20
C LEU A 178 -13.50 3.36 3.42
N ASP A 179 -13.45 2.76 4.60
CA ASP A 179 -14.03 1.45 4.91
C ASP A 179 -15.55 1.54 5.13
N THR A 180 -16.29 1.70 4.03
CA THR A 180 -17.76 1.68 4.02
C THR A 180 -18.27 0.66 3.01
N PRO A 181 -19.43 0.01 3.24
CA PRO A 181 -19.98 -0.97 2.31
C PRO A 181 -20.17 -0.43 0.89
N SER A 182 -20.58 0.83 0.73
CA SER A 182 -20.80 1.45 -0.58
C SER A 182 -19.50 1.67 -1.36
N VAL A 183 -18.41 2.03 -0.67
CA VAL A 183 -17.10 2.23 -1.30
C VAL A 183 -16.54 0.89 -1.75
N VAL A 184 -16.56 -0.12 -0.87
CA VAL A 184 -16.08 -1.48 -1.18
C VAL A 184 -16.86 -2.07 -2.35
N GLN A 185 -18.19 -2.00 -2.33
CA GLN A 185 -19.03 -2.47 -3.43
C GLN A 185 -18.77 -1.73 -4.74
N GLY A 186 -18.47 -0.43 -4.69
CA GLY A 186 -18.13 0.36 -5.87
C GLY A 186 -16.85 -0.15 -6.54
N VAL A 187 -15.82 -0.44 -5.73
CA VAL A 187 -14.56 -1.02 -6.20
C VAL A 187 -14.78 -2.45 -6.74
N ASP A 188 -15.50 -3.30 -6.01
CA ASP A 188 -15.78 -4.68 -6.43
C ASP A 188 -16.53 -4.73 -7.76
N ASN A 189 -17.52 -3.84 -7.94
CA ASN A 189 -18.26 -3.74 -9.20
C ASN A 189 -17.37 -3.27 -10.35
N LEU A 190 -16.46 -2.33 -10.10
CA LEU A 190 -15.50 -1.87 -11.11
C LEU A 190 -14.58 -3.01 -11.52
N TRP A 191 -13.99 -3.73 -10.56
CA TRP A 191 -13.10 -4.85 -10.83
C TRP A 191 -13.81 -6.00 -11.55
N ALA A 192 -15.03 -6.35 -11.14
CA ALA A 192 -15.83 -7.40 -11.79
C ALA A 192 -16.23 -7.05 -13.24
N GLY A 193 -16.38 -5.75 -13.55
CA GLY A 193 -16.75 -5.26 -14.87
C GLY A 193 -15.57 -4.76 -15.71
N TYR A 194 -14.33 -4.90 -15.25
CA TYR A 194 -13.16 -4.41 -15.98
C TYR A 194 -12.78 -5.40 -17.09
N GLU A 195 -12.76 -4.94 -18.34
CA GLU A 195 -12.57 -5.82 -19.50
C GLU A 195 -11.13 -5.81 -20.05
N GLU A 196 -10.37 -4.75 -19.79
CA GLU A 196 -9.03 -4.59 -20.38
C GLU A 196 -7.98 -5.52 -19.73
N LEU A 197 -8.15 -5.84 -18.45
CA LEU A 197 -7.31 -6.76 -17.69
C LEU A 197 -8.19 -7.69 -16.87
N GLY A 198 -7.72 -8.92 -16.63
CA GLY A 198 -8.27 -9.74 -15.55
C GLY A 198 -8.07 -9.00 -14.21
N VAL A 199 -9.05 -9.02 -13.33
CA VAL A 199 -8.89 -8.50 -11.97
C VAL A 199 -9.55 -9.48 -11.01
N SER A 200 -8.74 -10.08 -10.15
CA SER A 200 -9.16 -11.07 -9.15
C SER A 200 -9.00 -10.46 -7.75
N PRO A 201 -10.09 -10.00 -7.11
CA PRO A 201 -10.03 -9.41 -5.79
C PRO A 201 -9.53 -10.42 -4.74
N LEU A 202 -8.60 -9.98 -3.90
CA LEU A 202 -8.19 -10.72 -2.72
C LEU A 202 -9.08 -10.31 -1.54
N ASN A 203 -9.98 -11.20 -1.13
CA ASN A 203 -10.95 -10.98 -0.04
C ASN A 203 -10.30 -10.96 1.37
N ALA A 204 -9.07 -10.50 1.48
CA ALA A 204 -8.35 -10.34 2.73
C ALA A 204 -8.57 -8.94 3.30
N VAL A 205 -8.56 -8.84 4.63
CA VAL A 205 -8.56 -7.58 5.37
C VAL A 205 -7.32 -7.51 6.24
N GLU A 206 -6.94 -6.29 6.65
CA GLU A 206 -5.82 -6.08 7.57
C GLU A 206 -5.94 -6.99 8.81
N SER A 207 -4.91 -7.80 9.05
CA SER A 207 -4.83 -8.60 10.26
C SER A 207 -4.33 -7.74 11.42
N LYS A 208 -5.20 -7.48 12.38
CA LYS A 208 -4.82 -6.87 13.68
C LYS A 208 -4.10 -7.86 14.62
N ARG A 209 -3.94 -9.11 14.18
CA ARG A 209 -3.22 -10.15 14.92
C ARG A 209 -1.73 -9.98 14.58
N LYS A 210 -0.90 -9.73 15.59
CA LYS A 210 0.52 -9.29 15.54
C LYS A 210 1.51 -10.29 14.91
N GLY A 211 1.17 -10.91 13.79
CA GLY A 211 1.98 -11.90 13.08
C GLY A 211 1.90 -13.29 13.70
N VAL A 212 3.08 -13.90 13.94
CA VAL A 212 3.21 -15.29 14.44
C VAL A 212 2.54 -15.42 15.80
N ARG A 213 1.69 -16.45 15.95
CA ARG A 213 1.07 -16.82 17.22
C ARG A 213 1.07 -18.34 17.38
N VAL A 214 1.06 -18.79 18.63
CA VAL A 214 0.74 -20.18 18.95
C VAL A 214 -0.78 -20.31 18.92
N GLU A 215 -1.29 -21.17 18.04
CA GLU A 215 -2.72 -21.46 17.96
C GLU A 215 -3.12 -22.42 19.08
N VAL A 216 -4.32 -22.22 19.63
CA VAL A 216 -4.97 -23.20 20.50
C VAL A 216 -5.78 -24.12 19.60
N LEU A 217 -5.55 -25.43 19.67
CA LEU A 217 -6.18 -26.44 18.80
C LEU A 217 -7.70 -26.28 18.74
N ASP A 218 -8.35 -26.18 19.90
CA ASP A 218 -9.81 -26.05 20.01
C ASP A 218 -10.35 -24.71 19.48
N ALA A 219 -9.49 -23.70 19.29
CA ALA A 219 -9.88 -22.41 18.75
C ALA A 219 -9.89 -22.37 17.21
N VAL A 220 -9.34 -23.40 16.55
CA VAL A 220 -9.33 -23.51 15.09
C VAL A 220 -10.23 -24.68 14.69
N LYS A 221 -11.43 -24.36 14.20
CA LYS A 221 -12.42 -25.35 13.76
C LYS A 221 -11.80 -26.34 12.77
N GLY A 222 -11.84 -27.64 13.10
CA GLY A 222 -11.35 -28.72 12.23
C GLY A 222 -9.87 -29.08 12.40
N LEU A 223 -9.11 -28.35 13.22
CA LEU A 223 -7.66 -28.58 13.36
C LEU A 223 -7.33 -29.78 14.25
N GLY A 224 -8.12 -30.02 15.30
CA GLY A 224 -7.94 -31.20 16.16
C GLY A 224 -8.15 -32.49 15.37
N GLU A 225 -9.23 -32.56 14.58
CA GLU A 225 -9.57 -33.72 13.77
C GLU A 225 -8.53 -33.99 12.67
N ALA A 226 -7.89 -32.95 12.12
CA ALA A 226 -6.86 -33.09 11.09
C ALA A 226 -5.51 -33.58 11.62
N ILE A 227 -5.25 -33.43 12.93
CA ILE A 227 -3.99 -33.88 13.56
C ILE A 227 -4.14 -35.29 14.13
N GLU A 228 -5.36 -35.72 14.46
CA GLU A 228 -5.66 -37.06 14.93
C GLU A 228 -5.88 -38.10 13.79
N ALA A 229 -5.98 -37.64 12.54
CA ALA A 229 -6.12 -38.47 11.33
C ALA A 229 -4.77 -38.88 10.72
#